data_AF-A0A2Z4PND8-F1
#
_entry.id   AF-A0A2Z4PND8-F1
#
_cell.length_a   1.000
_cell.length_b   1.000
_cell.length_c   1.000
_cell.angle_alpha   90.00
_cell.angle_beta   90.00
_cell.angle_gamma   90.00
#
_symmetry.space_group_name_H-M   'P 1'
#
loop_
_entity.id
_entity.type
_entity.pdbx_description
1 polymer ?
#
loop_
_entity_poly.entity_id
_entity_poly.type
_entity_poly.pdbx_seq_one_letter_code
_entity_poly.pdbx_strand_id
1 'polypeptide(L)'
;MKIFLTLSIFISFFVKADDINNYRYYQINHSEKYIAYIKRNDPCIYGGRVKENDIHKYCEMADSRINLKLSYPTVYVSRASLFGSYLDIIVAAPWNEQKCRIDLLDNNISCEPTGK
;
A
#
# COMPACT_ATOMS: atom_id res chain seq x y z
N MET A 1 2.60 58.39 -17.32
CA MET A 1 3.08 57.67 -16.13
C MET A 1 2.23 56.41 -15.98
N LYS A 2 2.73 55.24 -16.39
CA LYS A 2 1.98 53.97 -16.35
C LYS A 2 2.46 53.18 -15.14
N ILE A 3 1.62 53.08 -14.11
CA ILE A 3 1.87 52.26 -12.92
C ILE A 3 1.38 50.85 -13.24
N PHE A 4 2.32 49.92 -13.41
CA PHE A 4 2.03 48.49 -13.49
C PHE A 4 1.82 47.96 -12.07
N LEU A 5 0.57 47.68 -11.72
CA LEU A 5 0.18 47.06 -10.46
C LEU A 5 0.38 45.54 -10.60
N THR A 6 1.51 45.01 -10.14
CA THR A 6 1.75 43.56 -10.07
C THR A 6 0.97 42.98 -8.89
N LEU A 7 -0.18 42.37 -9.18
CA LEU A 7 -1.00 41.61 -8.25
C LEU A 7 -0.31 40.27 -7.95
N SER A 8 0.44 40.21 -6.84
CA SER A 8 1.06 38.97 -6.35
C SER A 8 -0.02 38.08 -5.73
N ILE A 9 -0.49 37.09 -6.48
CA ILE A 9 -1.44 36.08 -5.99
C ILE A 9 -0.66 35.11 -5.09
N PHE A 10 -0.78 35.30 -3.77
CA PHE A 10 -0.36 34.30 -2.78
C PHE A 10 -1.32 33.11 -2.87
N ILE A 11 -1.01 32.14 -3.73
CA ILE A 11 -1.67 30.84 -3.72
C ILE A 11 -1.13 30.09 -2.50
N SER A 12 -1.87 30.17 -1.39
CA SER A 12 -1.61 29.35 -0.21
C SER A 12 -1.85 27.89 -0.57
N PHE A 13 -0.78 27.16 -0.88
CA PHE A 13 -0.83 25.71 -1.02
C PHE A 13 -1.11 25.11 0.36
N PHE A 14 -2.38 24.75 0.62
CA PHE A 14 -2.74 23.94 1.77
C PHE A 14 -2.21 22.52 1.55
N VAL A 15 -0.99 22.26 2.04
CA VAL A 15 -0.46 20.90 2.11
C VAL A 15 -1.17 20.19 3.27
N LYS A 16 -2.21 19.42 2.94
CA LYS A 16 -2.90 18.58 3.93
C LYS A 16 -2.04 17.33 4.15
N ALA A 17 -1.41 17.23 5.32
CA ALA A 17 -0.77 15.98 5.74
C ALA A 17 -1.81 14.86 5.77
N ASP A 18 -1.43 13.67 5.28
CA ASP A 18 -2.32 12.52 5.31
C ASP A 18 -2.46 11.99 6.75
N ASP A 19 -3.68 11.61 7.15
CA ASP A 19 -3.98 11.20 8.52
C ASP A 19 -3.67 9.71 8.69
N ILE A 20 -2.89 9.35 9.73
CA ILE A 20 -2.58 7.95 10.06
C ILE A 20 -3.85 7.13 10.32
N ASN A 21 -4.93 7.77 10.76
CA ASN A 21 -6.23 7.12 10.94
C ASN A 21 -6.83 6.58 9.64
N ASN A 22 -6.37 7.04 8.47
CA ASN A 22 -6.82 6.53 7.17
C ASN A 22 -6.28 5.12 6.85
N TYR A 23 -5.38 4.59 7.68
CA TYR A 23 -4.67 3.34 7.44
C TYR A 23 -5.09 2.23 8.41
N ARG A 24 -5.21 1.00 7.88
CA ARG A 24 -5.32 -0.24 8.68
C ARG A 24 -3.95 -0.81 9.02
N TYR A 25 -3.02 -0.63 8.09
CA TYR A 25 -1.63 -1.01 8.22
C TYR A 25 -0.79 0.07 7.56
N TYR A 26 0.31 0.43 8.21
CA TYR A 26 1.31 1.34 7.68
C TYR A 26 2.64 0.97 8.30
N GLN A 27 3.64 0.72 7.47
CA GLN A 27 5.00 0.48 7.91
C GLN A 27 5.98 1.04 6.88
N ILE A 28 7.00 1.72 7.38
CA ILE A 28 8.19 2.05 6.63
C ILE A 28 9.36 1.22 7.19
N ASN A 29 10.25 0.75 6.32
CA ASN A 29 11.39 -0.03 6.79
C ASN A 29 12.43 0.88 7.48
N HIS A 30 13.35 0.31 8.27
CA HIS A 30 14.32 1.08 9.06
C HIS A 30 15.19 2.04 8.22
N SER A 31 15.49 1.66 6.98
CA SER A 31 16.28 2.49 6.06
C SER A 31 15.46 3.58 5.32
N GLU A 32 14.16 3.65 5.59
CA GLU A 32 13.19 4.53 4.90
C GLU A 32 13.17 4.38 3.36
N LYS A 33 13.60 3.22 2.87
CA LYS A 33 13.67 2.92 1.44
C LYS A 33 12.35 2.36 0.92
N TYR A 34 11.72 1.52 1.73
CA TYR A 34 10.50 0.81 1.36
C TYR A 34 9.38 1.14 2.30
N ILE A 35 8.19 1.23 1.75
CA ILE A 35 6.94 1.47 2.47
C ILE A 35 5.93 0.39 2.08
N ALA A 36 5.08 0.03 3.03
CA ALA A 36 3.91 -0.79 2.79
C ALA A 36 2.73 -0.25 3.62
N TYR A 37 1.55 -0.16 3.02
CA TYR A 37 0.36 0.31 3.70
C TYR A 37 -0.93 -0.26 3.11
N ILE A 38 -1.99 -0.28 3.91
CA ILE A 38 -3.34 -0.67 3.53
C ILE A 38 -4.29 0.39 4.07
N LYS A 39 -5.11 0.97 3.20
CA LYS A 39 -6.05 2.03 3.59
C LYS A 39 -7.31 1.43 4.22
N ARG A 40 -8.05 2.22 5.00
CA ARG A 40 -9.32 1.77 5.60
C ARG A 40 -10.44 1.55 4.59
N ASN A 41 -10.45 2.37 3.53
CA ASN A 41 -11.46 2.39 2.48
C ASN A 41 -11.02 1.65 1.20
N ASP A 42 -9.82 1.07 1.18
CA ASP A 42 -9.31 0.30 0.05
C ASP A 42 -8.55 -0.93 0.59
N PRO A 43 -9.09 -2.15 0.38
CA PRO A 43 -8.52 -3.37 0.93
C PRO A 43 -7.24 -3.83 0.22
N CYS A 44 -6.87 -3.21 -0.91
CA CYS A 44 -5.63 -3.55 -1.61
C CYS A 44 -4.39 -3.10 -0.83
N ILE A 45 -3.29 -3.79 -1.07
CA ILE A 45 -2.00 -3.48 -0.47
C ILE A 45 -1.28 -2.49 -1.36
N TYR A 46 -0.66 -1.51 -0.74
CA TYR A 46 0.23 -0.57 -1.41
C TYR A 46 1.64 -0.78 -0.90
N GLY A 47 2.63 -0.78 -1.77
CA GLY A 47 4.01 -0.83 -1.34
C GLY A 47 5.00 -0.61 -2.46
N GLY A 48 6.21 -0.22 -2.09
CA GLY A 48 7.28 0.04 -3.05
C GLY A 48 8.35 0.96 -2.50
N ARG A 49 9.07 1.63 -3.40
CA ARG A 49 10.23 2.48 -3.07
C ARG A 49 9.81 3.93 -2.86
N VAL A 50 10.12 4.47 -1.68
CA VAL A 50 9.70 5.81 -1.27
C VAL A 50 10.42 6.90 -2.08
N LYS A 51 11.75 6.83 -2.16
CA LYS A 51 12.57 7.87 -2.81
C LYS A 51 12.35 7.98 -4.31
N GLU A 52 11.96 6.87 -4.94
CA GLU A 52 11.73 6.77 -6.38
C GLU A 52 10.26 7.04 -6.73
N ASN A 53 9.41 7.25 -5.72
CA ASN A 53 7.95 7.37 -5.86
C ASN A 53 7.34 6.19 -6.65
N ASP A 54 7.93 5.01 -6.47
CA ASP A 54 7.57 3.78 -7.19
C ASP A 54 6.71 2.92 -6.27
N ILE A 55 5.47 3.34 -6.06
CA ILE A 55 4.51 2.68 -5.17
C ILE A 55 3.48 1.93 -6.01
N HIS A 56 3.42 0.62 -5.80
CA HIS A 56 2.54 -0.29 -6.52
C HIS A 56 1.33 -0.67 -5.69
N LYS A 57 0.24 -0.99 -6.39
CA LYS A 57 -1.02 -1.44 -5.79
C LYS A 57 -1.25 -2.91 -6.13
N TYR A 58 -1.34 -3.75 -5.10
CA TYR A 58 -1.55 -5.19 -5.19
C TYR A 58 -2.96 -5.52 -4.73
N CYS A 59 -3.83 -5.87 -5.68
CA CYS A 59 -5.20 -6.34 -5.40
C CYS A 59 -5.38 -7.83 -5.68
N GLU A 60 -4.56 -8.41 -6.55
CA GLU A 60 -4.64 -9.81 -6.97
C GLU A 60 -3.52 -10.60 -6.34
N MET A 61 -3.87 -11.67 -5.64
CA MET A 61 -2.93 -12.45 -4.84
C MET A 61 -2.31 -13.57 -5.69
N ALA A 62 -1.39 -13.20 -6.58
CA ALA A 62 -0.72 -14.14 -7.49
C ALA A 62 -1.75 -15.07 -8.20
N ASP A 63 -1.41 -16.35 -8.37
CA ASP A 63 -2.25 -17.34 -9.06
C ASP A 63 -3.42 -17.89 -8.23
N SER A 64 -3.65 -17.36 -7.02
CA SER A 64 -4.69 -17.86 -6.12
C SER A 64 -6.13 -17.57 -6.55
N ARG A 65 -6.30 -16.71 -7.57
CA ARG A 65 -7.58 -16.11 -8.00
C ARG A 65 -8.27 -15.28 -6.91
N ILE A 66 -7.60 -15.00 -5.79
CA ILE A 66 -8.12 -14.13 -4.74
C ILE A 66 -7.89 -12.67 -5.16
N ASN A 67 -8.97 -11.89 -5.17
CA ASN A 67 -8.93 -10.45 -5.42
C ASN A 67 -9.44 -9.68 -4.19
N LEU A 68 -8.55 -8.95 -3.54
CA LEU A 68 -8.82 -8.19 -2.31
C LEU A 68 -9.91 -7.13 -2.49
N LYS A 69 -10.03 -6.55 -3.69
CA LYS A 69 -11.03 -5.51 -3.97
C LYS A 69 -12.41 -6.09 -4.21
N LEU A 70 -12.50 -7.18 -4.98
CA LEU A 70 -13.76 -7.80 -5.36
C LEU A 70 -14.34 -8.69 -4.26
N SER A 71 -13.48 -9.29 -3.43
CA SER A 71 -13.89 -10.23 -2.39
C SER A 71 -13.96 -9.60 -0.99
N TYR A 72 -13.79 -8.29 -0.86
CA TYR A 72 -13.95 -7.58 0.41
C TYR A 72 -15.43 -7.50 0.84
N PRO A 73 -15.78 -7.64 2.14
CA PRO A 73 -14.92 -7.86 3.30
C PRO A 73 -14.65 -9.34 3.61
N THR A 74 -15.11 -10.26 2.78
CA THR A 74 -14.98 -11.71 2.99
C THR A 74 -13.52 -12.15 2.96
N VAL A 75 -12.69 -11.52 2.13
CA VAL A 75 -11.24 -11.69 2.11
C VAL A 75 -10.57 -10.49 2.74
N TYR A 76 -9.59 -10.73 3.61
CA TYR A 76 -8.84 -9.68 4.28
C TYR A 76 -7.36 -10.04 4.45
N VAL A 77 -6.54 -8.98 4.54
CA VAL A 77 -5.12 -9.10 4.84
C VAL A 77 -4.93 -9.04 6.35
N SER A 78 -4.04 -9.89 6.87
CA SER A 78 -3.63 -9.91 8.26
C SER A 78 -2.13 -10.18 8.38
N ARG A 79 -1.57 -9.94 9.57
CA ARG A 79 -0.17 -10.24 9.92
C ARG A 79 0.85 -9.67 8.93
N ALA A 80 0.59 -8.45 8.45
CA ALA A 80 1.51 -7.76 7.55
C ALA A 80 2.81 -7.37 8.28
N SER A 81 3.95 -7.65 7.65
CA SER A 81 5.25 -7.33 8.19
C SER A 81 6.26 -7.00 7.09
N LEU A 82 6.84 -5.81 7.16
CA LEU A 82 7.81 -5.32 6.19
C LEU A 82 9.25 -5.54 6.69
N PHE A 83 10.04 -6.30 5.93
CA PHE A 83 11.45 -6.60 6.20
C PHE A 83 12.31 -6.37 4.96
N GLY A 84 13.21 -5.38 5.02
CA GLY A 84 14.03 -5.03 3.85
C GLY A 84 13.15 -4.54 2.69
N SER A 85 13.21 -5.23 1.56
CA SER A 85 12.35 -5.05 0.37
C SER A 85 11.16 -6.01 0.33
N TYR A 86 10.97 -6.87 1.35
CA TYR A 86 9.94 -7.89 1.35
C TYR A 86 8.80 -7.51 2.29
N LEU A 87 7.57 -7.64 1.81
CA LEU A 87 6.36 -7.56 2.62
C LEU A 87 5.73 -8.95 2.74
N ASP A 88 5.78 -9.52 3.94
CA ASP A 88 5.11 -10.78 4.27
C ASP A 88 3.70 -10.49 4.80
N ILE A 89 2.70 -11.21 4.29
CA ILE A 89 1.29 -11.06 4.69
C ILE A 89 0.60 -12.43 4.75
N ILE A 90 -0.50 -12.50 5.52
CA ILE A 90 -1.49 -13.56 5.41
C ILE A 90 -2.75 -12.99 4.75
N VAL A 91 -3.25 -13.65 3.72
CA VAL A 91 -4.53 -13.36 3.09
C VAL A 91 -5.49 -14.47 3.51
N ALA A 92 -6.54 -14.10 4.25
CA ALA A 92 -7.52 -15.04 4.76
C ALA A 92 -8.84 -14.89 4.01
N ALA A 93 -9.36 -16.00 3.50
CA ALA A 93 -10.71 -16.17 2.99
C ALA A 93 -11.38 -17.34 3.72
N PRO A 94 -12.72 -17.41 3.80
CA PRO A 94 -13.43 -18.53 4.45
C PRO A 94 -13.13 -19.91 3.83
N TRP A 95 -12.65 -19.94 2.59
CA TRP A 95 -12.39 -21.15 1.82
C TRP A 95 -10.89 -21.43 1.59
N ASN A 96 -9.99 -20.52 1.99
CA ASN A 96 -8.56 -20.64 1.75
C ASN A 96 -7.78 -19.58 2.55
N GLU A 97 -6.77 -19.98 3.30
CA GLU A 97 -5.76 -19.08 3.87
C GLU A 97 -4.43 -19.22 3.11
N GLN A 98 -3.82 -18.07 2.77
CA GLN A 98 -2.56 -18.03 2.05
C GLN A 98 -1.54 -17.14 2.75
N LYS A 99 -0.28 -17.59 2.71
CA LYS A 99 0.87 -16.76 3.04
C LYS A 99 1.42 -16.19 1.75
N CYS A 100 1.44 -14.87 1.65
CA CYS A 100 2.01 -14.18 0.50
C CYS A 100 3.25 -13.39 0.91
N ARG A 101 4.20 -13.31 -0.03
CA ARG A 101 5.35 -12.43 0.01
C ARG A 101 5.31 -11.53 -1.21
N ILE A 102 5.41 -10.23 -0.99
CA ILE A 102 5.57 -9.24 -2.05
C ILE A 102 7.02 -8.79 -2.02
N ASP A 103 7.72 -8.94 -3.16
CA ASP A 103 9.02 -8.32 -3.40
C ASP A 103 8.80 -6.91 -3.95
N LEU A 104 9.10 -5.89 -3.14
CA LEU A 104 8.92 -4.48 -3.47
C LEU A 104 10.03 -3.92 -4.37
N LEU A 105 11.11 -4.68 -4.61
CA LEU A 105 12.14 -4.31 -5.57
C LEU A 105 11.72 -4.77 -6.98
N ASP A 106 11.27 -6.03 -7.08
CA ASP A 106 10.92 -6.67 -8.35
C ASP A 106 9.44 -6.55 -8.73
N ASN A 107 8.63 -5.97 -7.84
CA ASN A 107 7.17 -5.83 -7.97
C ASN A 107 6.45 -7.15 -8.23
N ASN A 108 6.93 -8.21 -7.58
CA ASN A 108 6.39 -9.55 -7.73
C ASN A 108 5.66 -9.99 -6.45
N ILE A 109 4.61 -10.78 -6.61
CA ILE A 109 3.87 -11.40 -5.50
C ILE A 109 3.86 -12.91 -5.67
N SER A 110 4.27 -13.62 -4.62
CA SER A 110 4.18 -15.07 -4.53
C SER A 110 3.31 -15.46 -3.34
N CYS A 111 2.37 -16.37 -3.54
CA CYS A 111 1.47 -16.85 -2.49
C CYS A 111 1.48 -18.36 -2.42
N GLU A 112 1.48 -18.89 -1.19
CA GLU A 112 1.41 -20.32 -0.91
C GLU A 112 0.26 -20.61 0.07
N PRO A 113 -0.50 -21.71 -0.11
CA PRO A 113 -1.52 -22.11 0.86
C PRO A 113 -0.89 -22.40 2.23
N THR A 114 -1.57 -22.01 3.31
CA THR A 114 -1.12 -22.36 4.68
C THR A 114 -1.62 -23.73 5.14
N GLY A 115 -2.53 -24.35 4.37
CA GLY A 115 -3.21 -25.59 4.74
C GLY A 115 -4.41 -25.39 5.68
N LYS A 116 -4.84 -24.14 5.87
CA LYS A 116 -6.03 -23.75 6.63
C LYS A 116 -7.13 -23.19 5.75
#